data_AF-A0A843JCU5-F1
#
_entry.id   AF-A0A843JCU5-F1
#
_cell.length_a   1.000
_cell.length_b   1.000
_cell.length_c   1.000
_cell.angle_alpha   90.00
_cell.angle_beta   90.00
_cell.angle_gamma   90.00
#
_symmetry.space_group_name_H-M   'P 1'
#
loop_
_entity.id
_entity.type
_entity.pdbx_description
1 polymer ?
#
loop_
_entity_poly.entity_id
_entity_poly.type
_entity_poly.pdbx_seq_one_letter_code
_entity_poly.pdbx_strand_id
1 'polypeptide(L)'
;MKVIYSDGKTGECPKEDELHVIRHTAAHILAQAVKRLYPTASFAYGPATEKGFYYDIDLGDAKLSETDLETIETEMRKVIKENLQIKPFILPREEALKLMKERNEPYKVEHIADLAENEPISFYQQGEYIDMCTGPHLTYTGTLKAFKLTYISGAYWKNDCKNKMLTRINGTAFATAKELDEFIKLQEEAERRDHRKIGKDMQLFMFSDEGPGFPFFLPNGMTVKNSLLEYWREIHRKNGYQEVSTPLIMNRRLWETSGHWDHYKDNMYSTVIDDEQYCIKPMNCPGAVLVYSTQPHSYRELPICVAEIGTVHRHELRGTLHGLFRVRCFTQDDGHLFLRKDQIADEITSIVSIINQVYTKFGFEYYLELSTRPEDSMGSDEDWEAATNGLKDALNKMNLPYTINEGDGAFYGPKIDFHLKDCLGRTWQCGTIQLDFQMPLNFDLTYVDENDDRQHPIMIHRVCFGSIERFIGILTEHYAGKFPVWLSPV
;
A
#
# COMPACT_ATOMS: atom_id res chain seq x y z
N MET A 1 -12.44 27.73 9.46
CA MET A 1 -12.08 28.55 8.27
C MET A 1 -13.32 28.93 7.45
N LYS A 2 -13.44 30.14 6.87
CA LYS A 2 -14.61 30.51 6.04
C LYS A 2 -14.45 30.08 4.58
N VAL A 3 -15.40 29.31 4.09
CA VAL A 3 -15.43 28.77 2.72
C VAL A 3 -16.67 29.23 1.96
N ILE A 4 -16.60 29.17 0.63
CA ILE A 4 -17.69 29.51 -0.27
C ILE A 4 -18.09 28.28 -1.10
N TYR A 5 -19.36 27.92 -1.02
CA TYR A 5 -19.95 26.79 -1.73
C TYR A 5 -20.45 27.22 -3.11
N SER A 6 -20.74 26.24 -3.97
CA SER A 6 -21.21 26.47 -5.34
C SER A 6 -22.54 27.21 -5.40
N ASP A 7 -23.36 27.13 -4.34
CA ASP A 7 -24.63 27.85 -4.19
C ASP A 7 -24.46 29.32 -3.74
N GLY A 8 -23.22 29.80 -3.57
CA GLY A 8 -22.93 31.16 -3.12
C GLY A 8 -22.99 31.36 -1.62
N LYS A 9 -23.39 30.35 -0.83
CA LYS A 9 -23.37 30.47 0.63
C LYS A 9 -21.95 30.41 1.16
N THR A 10 -21.73 31.15 2.23
CA THR A 10 -20.50 31.05 3.02
C THR A 10 -20.78 30.27 4.28
N GLY A 11 -19.87 29.37 4.64
CA GLY A 11 -19.97 28.53 5.83
C GLY A 11 -18.63 28.32 6.49
N GLU A 12 -18.66 27.69 7.66
CA GLU A 12 -17.45 27.22 8.31
C GLU A 12 -17.10 25.82 7.81
N CYS A 13 -15.87 25.67 7.33
CA CYS A 13 -15.34 24.39 6.92
C CYS A 13 -15.18 23.47 8.14
N PRO A 14 -15.65 22.21 8.08
CA PRO A 14 -15.25 21.19 9.05
C PRO A 14 -13.73 21.09 9.10
N LYS A 15 -13.18 20.88 10.30
CA LYS A 15 -11.72 20.85 10.53
C LYS A 15 -11.01 19.81 9.67
N GLU A 16 -11.67 18.68 9.41
CA GLU A 16 -11.18 17.56 8.61
C GLU A 16 -11.01 17.95 7.13
N ASP A 17 -11.86 18.84 6.62
CA ASP A 17 -11.87 19.27 5.22
C ASP A 17 -11.01 20.52 4.97
N GLU A 18 -10.51 21.19 6.02
CA GLU A 18 -9.82 22.48 5.88
C GLU A 18 -8.61 22.37 4.95
N LEU A 19 -7.79 21.33 5.09
CA LEU A 19 -6.63 21.11 4.22
C LEU A 19 -7.03 20.85 2.77
N HIS A 20 -8.09 20.06 2.55
CA HIS A 20 -8.58 19.77 1.22
C HIS A 20 -9.01 21.07 0.52
N VAL A 21 -9.78 21.93 1.17
CA VAL A 21 -10.26 23.20 0.60
C VAL A 21 -9.11 24.20 0.36
N ILE A 22 -8.13 24.26 1.27
CA ILE A 22 -6.92 25.09 1.10
C ILE A 22 -6.16 24.67 -0.15
N ARG A 23 -5.89 23.37 -0.31
CA ARG A 23 -5.15 22.81 -1.44
C ARG A 23 -5.92 22.96 -2.75
N HIS A 24 -7.23 22.80 -2.70
CA HIS A 24 -8.10 22.96 -3.84
C HIS A 24 -8.13 24.42 -4.35
N THR A 25 -8.17 25.38 -3.41
CA THR A 25 -8.02 26.81 -3.76
C THR A 25 -6.61 27.14 -4.27
N ALA A 26 -5.58 26.51 -3.71
CA ALA A 26 -4.21 26.66 -4.20
C ALA A 26 -4.05 26.17 -5.65
N ALA A 27 -4.76 25.10 -6.05
CA ALA A 27 -4.80 24.63 -7.44
C ALA A 27 -5.38 25.68 -8.39
N HIS A 28 -6.47 26.36 -8.01
CA HIS A 28 -7.04 27.43 -8.83
C HIS A 28 -6.10 28.65 -8.91
N ILE A 29 -5.46 29.03 -7.82
CA ILE A 29 -4.45 30.12 -7.81
C ILE A 29 -3.27 29.76 -8.71
N LEU A 30 -2.83 28.50 -8.70
CA LEU A 30 -1.81 27.99 -9.63
C LEU A 30 -2.27 28.15 -11.09
N ALA A 31 -3.48 27.71 -11.42
CA ALA A 31 -4.01 27.84 -12.78
C ALA A 31 -4.11 29.30 -13.24
N GLN A 32 -4.58 30.21 -12.39
CA GLN A 32 -4.59 31.64 -12.68
C GLN A 32 -3.18 32.18 -12.94
N ALA A 33 -2.21 31.84 -12.08
CA ALA A 33 -0.82 32.28 -12.24
C ALA A 33 -0.22 31.77 -13.56
N VAL A 34 -0.47 30.50 -13.91
CA VAL A 34 -0.04 29.93 -15.18
C VAL A 34 -0.70 30.63 -16.36
N LYS A 35 -2.01 30.93 -16.30
CA LYS A 35 -2.71 31.61 -17.40
C LYS A 35 -2.21 33.05 -17.62
N ARG A 36 -1.76 33.74 -16.57
CA ARG A 36 -1.12 35.06 -16.68
C ARG A 36 0.25 34.99 -17.36
N LEU A 37 1.05 33.98 -17.04
CA LEU A 37 2.39 33.79 -17.61
C LEU A 37 2.34 33.18 -19.03
N TYR A 38 1.39 32.28 -19.27
CA TYR A 38 1.19 31.53 -20.50
C TYR A 38 -0.27 31.67 -20.97
N PRO A 39 -0.63 32.76 -21.68
CA PRO A 39 -2.01 33.01 -22.09
C PRO A 39 -2.63 31.93 -22.99
N THR A 40 -1.80 31.18 -23.71
CA THR A 40 -2.20 30.09 -24.61
C THR A 40 -2.40 28.75 -23.89
N ALA A 41 -2.11 28.66 -22.59
CA ALA A 41 -2.28 27.42 -21.84
C ALA A 41 -3.76 27.03 -21.73
N SER A 42 -4.06 25.74 -21.85
CA SER A 42 -5.39 25.19 -21.61
C SER A 42 -5.39 24.24 -20.41
N PHE A 43 -6.47 24.23 -19.63
CA PHE A 43 -6.53 23.54 -18.35
C PHE A 43 -7.42 22.30 -18.40
N ALA A 44 -6.91 21.20 -17.87
CA ALA A 44 -7.61 19.91 -17.76
C ALA A 44 -8.14 19.70 -16.33
N TYR A 45 -7.53 18.79 -15.55
CA TYR A 45 -7.93 18.46 -14.18
C TYR A 45 -6.99 19.07 -13.15
N GLY A 46 -7.55 19.58 -12.05
CA GLY A 46 -6.79 20.15 -10.94
C GLY A 46 -7.30 19.79 -9.54
N PRO A 47 -7.35 18.50 -9.15
CA PRO A 47 -7.90 18.10 -7.86
C PRO A 47 -6.91 18.37 -6.71
N ALA A 48 -7.48 18.52 -5.51
CA ALA A 48 -6.71 18.39 -4.28
C ALA A 48 -6.49 16.90 -3.97
N THR A 49 -5.38 16.60 -3.31
CA THR A 49 -5.01 15.26 -2.87
C THR A 49 -4.67 15.27 -1.38
N GLU A 50 -4.56 14.08 -0.77
CA GLU A 50 -4.15 13.93 0.63
C GLU A 50 -2.78 14.54 0.95
N LYS A 51 -1.90 14.68 -0.04
CA LYS A 51 -0.53 15.21 0.14
C LYS A 51 -0.34 16.60 -0.44
N GLY A 52 -1.32 17.14 -1.17
CA GLY A 52 -1.21 18.43 -1.83
C GLY A 52 -2.27 18.66 -2.89
N PHE A 53 -1.86 19.06 -4.08
CA PHE A 53 -2.72 19.26 -5.25
C PHE A 53 -1.87 19.13 -6.51
N TYR A 54 -2.52 18.92 -7.65
CA TYR A 54 -1.86 19.03 -8.93
C TYR A 54 -2.76 19.74 -9.93
N TYR A 55 -2.19 20.20 -11.04
CA TYR A 55 -2.95 20.70 -12.18
C TYR A 55 -2.36 20.20 -13.49
N ASP A 56 -3.19 19.55 -14.31
CA ASP A 56 -2.87 19.10 -15.67
C ASP A 56 -3.11 20.22 -16.67
N ILE A 57 -2.05 20.60 -17.39
CA ILE A 57 -2.03 21.78 -18.26
C ILE A 57 -1.47 21.39 -19.63
N ASP A 58 -2.14 21.86 -20.67
CA ASP A 58 -1.64 21.84 -22.03
C ASP A 58 -0.98 23.18 -22.34
N LEU A 59 0.34 23.16 -22.49
CA LEU A 59 1.15 24.34 -22.77
C LEU A 59 1.46 24.50 -24.27
N GLY A 60 0.89 23.65 -25.13
CA GLY A 60 1.26 23.58 -26.53
C GLY A 60 2.73 23.17 -26.70
N ASP A 61 3.51 24.03 -27.34
CA ASP A 61 4.94 23.78 -27.60
C ASP A 61 5.85 24.19 -26.43
N ALA A 62 5.34 24.93 -25.45
CA ALA A 62 6.13 25.36 -24.30
C ALA A 62 6.37 24.19 -23.33
N LYS A 63 7.62 24.06 -22.87
CA LYS A 63 8.03 23.09 -21.85
C LYS A 63 8.41 23.84 -20.59
N LEU A 64 7.87 23.40 -19.46
CA LEU A 64 8.29 23.90 -18.15
C LEU A 64 9.52 23.16 -17.66
N SER A 65 10.40 23.92 -17.04
CA SER A 65 11.56 23.47 -16.29
C SER A 65 11.38 23.75 -14.80
N GLU A 66 12.26 23.23 -13.96
CA GLU A 66 12.24 23.52 -12.51
C GLU A 66 12.40 25.02 -12.21
N THR A 67 13.16 25.75 -13.03
CA THR A 67 13.31 27.21 -12.88
C THR A 67 12.01 27.98 -13.15
N ASP A 68 11.09 27.41 -13.93
CA ASP A 68 9.79 28.03 -14.17
C ASP A 68 8.86 27.89 -12.97
N LEU A 69 9.06 26.87 -12.11
CA LEU A 69 8.27 26.72 -10.88
C LEU A 69 8.46 27.92 -9.94
N GLU A 70 9.69 28.41 -9.78
CA GLU A 70 9.96 29.60 -8.95
C GLU A 70 9.27 30.86 -9.50
N THR A 71 9.21 30.98 -10.83
CA THR A 71 8.53 32.08 -11.51
C THR A 71 7.01 31.99 -11.31
N ILE A 72 6.44 30.78 -11.45
CA ILE A 72 5.02 30.53 -11.20
C ILE A 72 4.66 30.78 -9.74
N GLU A 73 5.47 30.32 -8.78
CA GLU A 73 5.26 30.59 -7.36
C GLU A 73 5.26 32.10 -7.06
N THR A 74 6.17 32.85 -7.69
CA THR A 74 6.23 34.30 -7.54
C THR A 74 4.94 34.95 -8.04
N GLU A 75 4.40 34.50 -9.17
CA GLU A 75 3.12 34.98 -9.70
C GLU A 75 1.92 34.57 -8.82
N MET A 76 1.90 33.34 -8.30
CA MET A 76 0.90 32.91 -7.32
C MET A 76 0.91 33.81 -6.07
N ARG A 77 2.08 34.21 -5.58
CA ARG A 77 2.20 35.16 -4.45
C ARG A 77 1.63 36.54 -4.80
N LYS A 78 1.69 36.99 -6.06
CA LYS A 78 1.05 38.25 -6.49
C LYS A 78 -0.47 38.13 -6.45
N VAL A 79 -1.03 37.05 -7.01
CA VAL A 79 -2.49 36.76 -6.97
C VAL A 79 -3.03 36.69 -5.53
N ILE A 80 -2.24 36.11 -4.61
CA ILE A 80 -2.60 36.06 -3.19
C ILE A 80 -2.57 37.47 -2.55
N LYS A 81 -1.57 38.28 -2.88
CA LYS A 81 -1.47 39.67 -2.39
C LYS A 81 -2.60 40.58 -2.90
N GLU A 82 -3.14 40.31 -4.09
CA GLU A 82 -4.31 41.01 -4.62
C GLU A 82 -5.59 40.76 -3.80
N ASN A 83 -5.62 39.69 -2.98
CA ASN A 83 -6.73 39.33 -2.09
C ASN A 83 -8.10 39.35 -2.79
N LEU A 84 -8.16 38.73 -3.96
CA LEU A 84 -9.34 38.68 -4.81
C LEU A 84 -10.46 37.88 -4.14
N GLN A 85 -11.68 38.37 -4.22
CA GLN A 85 -12.86 37.64 -3.78
C GLN A 85 -13.18 36.52 -4.78
N ILE A 86 -13.35 35.29 -4.27
CA ILE A 86 -13.78 34.15 -5.08
C ILE A 86 -15.31 34.18 -5.16
N LYS A 87 -15.86 34.19 -6.38
CA LYS A 87 -17.30 34.30 -6.65
C LYS A 87 -17.78 33.04 -7.39
N PRO A 88 -18.61 32.19 -6.76
CA PRO A 88 -19.25 31.08 -7.44
C PRO A 88 -20.41 31.58 -8.30
N PHE A 89 -20.66 30.89 -9.41
CA PHE A 89 -21.87 31.04 -10.18
C PHE A 89 -22.18 29.71 -10.88
N ILE A 90 -23.46 29.49 -11.15
CA ILE A 90 -23.95 28.25 -11.76
C ILE A 90 -24.49 28.62 -13.14
N LEU A 91 -24.08 27.88 -14.17
CA LEU A 91 -24.62 28.03 -15.52
C LEU A 91 -25.27 26.73 -16.01
N PRO A 92 -26.34 26.83 -16.80
CA PRO A 92 -26.84 25.71 -17.60
C PRO A 92 -25.76 25.20 -18.57
N ARG A 93 -25.86 23.93 -18.95
CA ARG A 93 -24.89 23.25 -19.82
C ARG A 93 -24.59 23.99 -21.13
N GLU A 94 -25.61 24.53 -21.79
CA GLU A 94 -25.43 25.26 -23.05
C GLU A 94 -24.61 26.55 -22.88
N GLU A 95 -24.90 27.31 -21.82
CA GLU A 95 -24.18 28.55 -21.49
C GLU A 95 -22.75 28.25 -21.00
N ALA A 96 -22.57 27.18 -20.22
CA ALA A 96 -21.28 26.68 -19.78
C ALA A 96 -20.37 26.29 -20.97
N LEU A 97 -20.92 25.55 -21.94
CA LEU A 97 -20.21 25.20 -23.17
C LEU A 97 -19.83 26.43 -24.00
N LYS A 98 -20.73 27.41 -24.09
CA LYS A 98 -20.47 28.67 -24.80
C LYS A 98 -19.33 29.44 -24.13
N LEU A 99 -19.38 29.60 -22.81
CA LEU A 99 -18.34 30.29 -22.03
C LEU A 99 -16.97 29.63 -22.19
N MET A 100 -16.89 28.30 -22.10
CA MET A 100 -15.61 27.58 -22.22
C MET A 100 -15.06 27.58 -23.65
N LYS A 101 -15.93 27.60 -24.68
CA LYS A 101 -15.51 27.80 -26.07
C LYS A 101 -14.99 29.21 -26.33
N GLU A 102 -15.67 30.24 -25.82
CA GLU A 102 -15.23 31.64 -25.93
C GLU A 102 -13.86 31.87 -25.26
N ARG A 103 -13.58 31.13 -24.19
CA ARG A 103 -12.30 31.19 -23.46
C ARG A 103 -11.22 30.24 -24.01
N ASN A 104 -11.53 29.48 -25.06
CA ASN A 104 -10.63 28.52 -25.70
C ASN A 104 -10.08 27.45 -24.74
N GLU A 105 -10.96 26.82 -23.94
CA GLU A 105 -10.64 25.75 -22.99
C GLU A 105 -11.19 24.39 -23.49
N PRO A 106 -10.51 23.71 -24.43
CA PRO A 106 -11.04 22.52 -25.10
C PRO A 106 -11.28 21.33 -24.17
N TYR A 107 -10.41 21.11 -23.18
CA TYR A 107 -10.53 20.01 -22.23
C TYR A 107 -11.75 20.14 -21.31
N LYS A 108 -12.08 21.37 -20.90
CA LYS A 108 -13.27 21.65 -20.11
C LYS A 108 -14.55 21.45 -20.95
N VAL A 109 -14.53 21.83 -22.23
CA VAL A 109 -15.64 21.58 -23.16
C VAL A 109 -15.90 20.07 -23.31
N GLU A 110 -14.85 19.27 -23.46
CA GLU A 110 -14.96 17.81 -23.51
C GLU A 110 -15.47 17.22 -22.19
N HIS A 111 -14.97 17.69 -21.05
CA HIS A 111 -15.45 17.24 -19.75
C HIS A 111 -16.93 17.56 -19.53
N ILE A 112 -17.40 18.75 -19.95
CA ILE A 112 -18.82 19.10 -19.92
C ILE A 112 -19.64 18.20 -20.86
N ALA A 113 -19.07 17.72 -21.96
CA ALA A 113 -19.72 16.76 -22.86
C ALA A 113 -19.95 15.40 -22.19
N ASP A 114 -19.06 14.99 -21.28
CA ASP A 114 -19.13 13.70 -20.58
C ASP A 114 -20.10 13.70 -19.38
N LEU A 115 -20.46 14.88 -18.84
CA LEU A 115 -21.39 15.00 -17.70
C LEU A 115 -22.86 14.71 -18.10
N ALA A 116 -23.69 14.35 -17.12
CA ALA A 116 -25.12 14.08 -17.34
C ALA A 116 -25.89 15.32 -17.82
N GLU A 117 -26.94 15.13 -18.62
CA GLU A 117 -27.67 16.24 -19.30
C GLU A 117 -28.35 17.24 -18.34
N ASN A 118 -28.72 16.82 -17.14
CA ASN A 118 -29.54 17.61 -16.20
C ASN A 118 -28.76 18.21 -15.02
N GLU A 119 -27.42 18.12 -15.01
CA GLU A 119 -26.63 18.64 -13.89
C GLU A 119 -26.25 20.11 -14.09
N PRO A 120 -26.57 21.00 -13.13
CA PRO A 120 -26.11 22.38 -13.16
C PRO A 120 -24.59 22.43 -12.95
N ILE A 121 -23.89 23.19 -13.79
CA ILE A 121 -22.42 23.25 -13.77
C ILE A 121 -21.98 24.48 -12.98
N SER A 122 -21.21 24.25 -11.92
CA SER A 122 -20.67 25.32 -11.08
C SER A 122 -19.32 25.81 -11.58
N PHE A 123 -19.15 27.13 -11.48
CA PHE A 123 -17.93 27.84 -11.83
C PHE A 123 -17.49 28.71 -10.67
N TYR A 124 -16.19 28.93 -10.57
CA TYR A 124 -15.59 29.84 -9.61
C TYR A 124 -14.77 30.89 -10.34
N GLN A 125 -15.13 32.16 -10.13
CA GLN A 125 -14.41 33.32 -10.64
C GLN A 125 -13.49 33.90 -9.57
N GLN A 126 -12.21 34.07 -9.91
CA GLN A 126 -11.22 34.80 -9.11
C GLN A 126 -10.54 35.85 -9.99
N GLY A 127 -11.01 37.10 -9.87
CA GLY A 127 -10.61 38.17 -10.78
C GLY A 127 -10.96 37.86 -12.23
N GLU A 128 -9.94 37.77 -13.08
CA GLU A 128 -10.03 37.46 -14.52
C GLU A 128 -10.06 35.96 -14.85
N TYR A 129 -9.72 35.10 -13.88
CA TYR A 129 -9.72 33.65 -14.05
C TYR A 129 -11.06 33.05 -13.64
N ILE A 130 -11.54 32.11 -14.45
CA ILE A 130 -12.80 31.40 -14.25
C ILE A 130 -12.49 29.93 -14.50
N ASP A 131 -12.84 29.08 -13.54
CA ASP A 131 -12.66 27.64 -13.65
C ASP A 131 -13.96 26.89 -13.37
N MET A 132 -14.09 25.73 -13.99
CA MET A 132 -15.18 24.80 -13.74
C MET A 132 -14.80 23.89 -12.59
N CYS A 133 -15.56 23.96 -11.50
CA CYS A 133 -15.29 23.15 -10.32
C CYS A 133 -16.53 23.01 -9.42
N THR A 134 -16.60 21.92 -8.65
CA THR A 134 -17.65 21.66 -7.65
C THR A 134 -17.38 22.38 -6.32
N GLY A 135 -16.13 22.75 -6.04
CA GLY A 135 -15.70 23.36 -4.79
C GLY A 135 -15.82 22.40 -3.58
N PRO A 136 -15.88 22.93 -2.34
CA PRO A 136 -15.87 24.35 -1.97
C PRO A 136 -14.46 25.00 -2.05
N HIS A 137 -14.42 26.33 -2.02
CA HIS A 137 -13.18 27.13 -2.04
C HIS A 137 -13.08 28.09 -0.86
N LEU A 138 -11.90 28.68 -0.64
CA LEU A 138 -11.75 29.82 0.27
C LEU A 138 -12.54 31.02 -0.25
N THR A 139 -12.92 31.93 0.66
CA THR A 139 -13.67 33.15 0.29
C THR A 139 -12.81 34.19 -0.44
N TYR A 140 -11.51 34.25 -0.12
CA TYR A 140 -10.56 35.19 -0.72
C TYR A 140 -9.22 34.51 -0.98
N THR A 141 -8.55 34.88 -2.08
CA THR A 141 -7.22 34.35 -2.44
C THR A 141 -6.16 34.65 -1.39
N GLY A 142 -6.26 35.79 -0.68
CA GLY A 142 -5.33 36.19 0.38
C GLY A 142 -5.41 35.35 1.66
N THR A 143 -6.41 34.46 1.76
CA THR A 143 -6.52 33.52 2.90
C THR A 143 -5.50 32.40 2.80
N LEU A 144 -5.03 32.07 1.57
CA LEU A 144 -3.96 31.11 1.36
C LEU A 144 -2.61 31.71 1.81
N LYS A 145 -1.98 31.13 2.83
CA LYS A 145 -0.75 31.66 3.42
C LYS A 145 0.50 30.87 3.04
N ALA A 146 0.42 29.55 3.07
CA ALA A 146 1.57 28.66 2.93
C ALA A 146 1.34 27.66 1.81
N PHE A 147 2.16 27.73 0.76
CA PHE A 147 2.17 26.79 -0.35
C PHE A 147 3.59 26.64 -0.92
N LYS A 148 3.84 25.52 -1.59
CA LYS A 148 5.08 25.24 -2.33
C LYS A 148 4.77 24.30 -3.51
N LEU A 149 5.31 24.60 -4.68
CA LEU A 149 5.32 23.70 -5.83
C LEU A 149 6.44 22.68 -5.67
N THR A 150 6.16 21.42 -5.98
CA THR A 150 7.07 20.30 -5.66
C THR A 150 7.83 19.84 -6.90
N TYR A 151 7.15 19.27 -7.89
CA TYR A 151 7.77 18.76 -9.11
C TYR A 151 6.79 18.75 -10.28
N ILE A 152 7.35 18.68 -11.49
CA ILE A 152 6.61 18.57 -12.74
C ILE A 152 6.62 17.11 -13.18
N SER A 153 5.47 16.61 -13.63
CA SER A 153 5.34 15.27 -14.21
C SER A 153 4.50 15.31 -15.49
N GLY A 154 4.50 14.21 -16.25
CA GLY A 154 3.61 14.02 -17.39
C GLY A 154 2.35 13.28 -16.99
N ALA A 155 1.21 13.70 -17.53
CA ALA A 155 -0.06 12.98 -17.39
C ALA A 155 -0.70 12.81 -18.77
N TYR A 156 -1.44 11.73 -19.00
CA TYR A 156 -2.21 11.57 -20.23
C TYR A 156 -3.66 11.99 -19.99
N TRP A 157 -4.24 12.68 -20.97
CA TRP A 157 -5.65 13.06 -20.88
C TRP A 157 -6.55 11.82 -20.71
N LYS A 158 -7.48 11.88 -19.76
CA LYS A 158 -8.34 10.75 -19.33
C LYS A 158 -7.58 9.49 -18.89
N ASN A 159 -6.30 9.63 -18.50
CA ASN A 159 -5.40 8.52 -18.17
C ASN A 159 -5.22 7.47 -19.29
N ASP A 160 -5.46 7.83 -20.55
CA ASP A 160 -5.25 6.96 -21.70
C ASP A 160 -3.97 7.36 -22.44
N CYS A 161 -3.02 6.43 -22.53
CA CYS A 161 -1.72 6.65 -23.18
C CYS A 161 -1.82 6.99 -24.69
N LYS A 162 -2.98 6.76 -25.31
CA LYS A 162 -3.25 7.16 -26.70
C LYS A 162 -3.60 8.64 -26.84
N ASN A 163 -3.99 9.31 -25.75
CA ASN A 163 -4.37 10.70 -25.77
C ASN A 163 -3.16 11.64 -25.63
N LYS A 164 -3.41 12.94 -25.79
CA LYS A 164 -2.37 13.97 -25.67
C LYS A 164 -1.73 13.95 -24.27
N MET A 165 -0.40 14.04 -24.25
CA MET A 165 0.38 14.19 -23.02
C MET A 165 0.28 15.63 -22.54
N LEU A 166 -0.13 15.79 -21.28
CA LEU A 166 -0.27 17.03 -20.54
C LEU A 166 0.89 17.19 -19.55
N THR A 167 1.19 18.44 -19.22
CA THR A 167 2.16 18.77 -18.17
C THR A 167 1.42 18.89 -16.85
N ARG A 168 1.75 18.03 -15.88
CA ARG A 168 1.22 18.06 -14.52
C ARG A 168 2.16 18.84 -13.61
N ILE A 169 1.67 19.93 -13.01
CA ILE A 169 2.39 20.66 -11.97
C ILE A 169 1.85 20.22 -10.62
N ASN A 170 2.72 19.72 -9.74
CA ASN A 170 2.35 19.29 -8.39
C ASN A 170 2.75 20.36 -7.36
N GLY A 171 1.95 20.49 -6.31
CA GLY A 171 2.23 21.40 -5.20
C GLY A 171 1.55 20.94 -3.92
N THR A 172 1.86 21.61 -2.81
CA THR A 172 1.22 21.39 -1.52
C THR A 172 0.92 22.71 -0.85
N ALA A 173 -0.09 22.72 0.01
CA ALA A 173 -0.54 23.90 0.75
C ALA A 173 -1.06 23.51 2.13
N PHE A 174 -0.85 24.41 3.09
CA PHE A 174 -1.19 24.26 4.50
C PHE A 174 -1.77 25.57 5.07
N ALA A 175 -2.42 25.48 6.23
CA ALA A 175 -3.02 26.65 6.89
C ALA A 175 -1.94 27.59 7.44
N THR A 176 -0.81 27.03 7.88
CA THR A 176 0.30 27.79 8.48
C THR A 176 1.65 27.49 7.81
N ALA A 177 2.56 28.47 7.85
CA ALA A 177 3.93 28.27 7.34
C ALA A 177 4.69 27.21 8.14
N LYS A 178 4.40 27.09 9.45
CA LYS A 178 5.01 26.08 10.31
C LYS A 178 4.65 24.66 9.87
N GLU A 179 3.38 24.39 9.56
CA GLU A 179 2.93 23.09 9.04
C GLU A 179 3.58 22.77 7.69
N LEU A 180 3.70 23.76 6.80
CA LEU A 180 4.39 23.58 5.52
C LEU A 180 5.87 23.24 5.72
N ASP A 181 6.58 23.94 6.59
CA ASP A 181 7.99 23.67 6.89
C ASP A 181 8.19 22.29 7.52
N GLU A 182 7.29 21.89 8.42
CA GLU A 182 7.29 20.54 9.01
C GLU A 182 7.05 19.46 7.93
N PHE A 183 6.09 19.69 7.02
CA PHE A 183 5.83 18.77 5.92
C PHE A 183 7.02 18.66 4.96
N ILE A 184 7.64 19.78 4.58
CA ILE A 184 8.82 19.79 3.70
C ILE A 184 9.97 19.02 4.35
N LYS A 185 10.24 19.27 5.64
CA LYS A 185 11.28 18.53 6.39
C LYS A 185 11.00 17.04 6.43
N LEU A 186 9.74 16.63 6.62
CA LEU A 186 9.34 15.22 6.57
C LEU A 186 9.56 14.60 5.19
N GLN A 187 9.26 15.32 4.10
CA GLN A 187 9.52 14.84 2.74
C GLN A 187 11.02 14.72 2.45
N GLU A 188 11.82 15.71 2.83
CA GLU A 188 13.28 15.67 2.68
C GLU A 188 13.89 14.52 3.50
N GLU A 189 13.39 14.29 4.72
CA GLU A 189 13.82 13.16 5.53
C GLU A 189 13.40 11.81 4.91
N ALA A 190 12.19 11.73 4.35
CA ALA A 190 11.71 10.53 3.67
C ALA A 190 12.54 10.21 2.43
N GLU A 191 12.86 11.21 1.60
CA GLU A 191 13.71 11.03 0.42
C GLU A 191 15.15 10.64 0.79
N ARG A 192 15.69 11.23 1.87
CA ARG A 192 16.99 10.85 2.42
C ARG A 192 17.01 9.40 2.92
N ARG A 193 15.89 8.92 3.43
CA ARG A 193 15.72 7.56 3.97
C ARG A 193 15.29 6.52 2.94
N ASP A 194 15.06 6.91 1.68
CA ASP A 194 14.61 5.99 0.64
C ASP A 194 15.59 4.83 0.46
N HIS A 195 15.11 3.60 0.70
CA HIS A 195 15.92 2.40 0.62
C HIS A 195 16.51 2.16 -0.77
N ARG A 196 15.92 2.71 -1.84
CA ARG A 196 16.44 2.59 -3.21
C ARG A 196 17.69 3.44 -3.39
N LYS A 197 17.72 4.63 -2.79
CA LYS A 197 18.88 5.53 -2.81
C LYS A 197 19.99 4.97 -1.92
N ILE A 198 19.66 4.65 -0.67
CA ILE A 198 20.60 4.07 0.30
C ILE A 198 21.11 2.71 -0.19
N GLY A 199 20.22 1.86 -0.70
CA GLY A 199 20.57 0.53 -1.19
C GLY A 199 21.50 0.58 -2.39
N LYS A 200 21.38 1.60 -3.25
CA LYS A 200 22.34 1.85 -4.33
C LYS A 200 23.68 2.34 -3.78
N ASP A 201 23.67 3.33 -2.90
CA ASP A 201 24.89 3.94 -2.33
C ASP A 201 25.71 2.93 -1.51
N MET A 202 25.03 2.06 -0.76
CA MET A 202 25.63 0.99 0.05
C MET A 202 25.84 -0.32 -0.72
N GLN A 203 25.46 -0.36 -2.01
CA GLN A 203 25.54 -1.57 -2.84
C GLN A 203 24.86 -2.79 -2.20
N LEU A 204 23.65 -2.61 -1.67
CA LEU A 204 22.86 -3.69 -1.07
C LEU A 204 22.17 -4.54 -2.14
N PHE A 205 21.55 -3.88 -3.11
CA PHE A 205 20.81 -4.55 -4.18
C PHE A 205 20.82 -3.70 -5.46
N MET A 206 20.50 -4.35 -6.57
CA MET A 206 20.23 -3.69 -7.85
C MET A 206 18.99 -4.25 -8.51
N PHE A 207 18.41 -3.46 -9.40
CA PHE A 207 17.37 -3.90 -10.33
C PHE A 207 17.92 -3.80 -11.74
N SER A 208 17.51 -4.74 -12.59
CA SER A 208 17.84 -4.78 -14.02
C SER A 208 16.54 -4.78 -14.82
N ASP A 209 16.56 -4.17 -16.01
CA ASP A 209 15.43 -4.24 -16.95
C ASP A 209 15.16 -5.68 -17.41
N GLU A 210 16.15 -6.56 -17.34
CA GLU A 210 16.02 -8.01 -17.59
C GLU A 210 15.24 -8.74 -16.49
N GLY A 211 15.04 -8.12 -15.32
CA GLY A 211 14.36 -8.69 -14.17
C GLY A 211 13.49 -7.65 -13.45
N PRO A 212 12.42 -7.11 -14.10
CA PRO A 212 11.61 -6.08 -13.49
C PRO A 212 10.83 -6.66 -12.31
N GLY A 213 11.11 -6.15 -11.11
CA GLY A 213 10.53 -6.67 -9.85
C GLY A 213 11.25 -7.87 -9.27
N PHE A 214 12.42 -8.23 -9.79
CA PHE A 214 13.28 -9.30 -9.28
C PHE A 214 14.57 -8.67 -8.73
N PRO A 215 14.68 -8.48 -7.40
CA PRO A 215 15.84 -7.83 -6.81
C PRO A 215 17.09 -8.72 -6.91
N PHE A 216 18.20 -8.14 -7.37
CA PHE A 216 19.52 -8.76 -7.32
C PHE A 216 20.21 -8.31 -6.04
N PHE A 217 20.36 -9.20 -5.07
CA PHE A 217 21.15 -8.90 -3.87
C PHE A 217 22.65 -8.93 -4.19
N LEU A 218 23.31 -7.82 -3.90
CA LEU A 218 24.75 -7.65 -4.02
C LEU A 218 25.45 -8.15 -2.75
N PRO A 219 26.80 -8.26 -2.70
CA PRO A 219 27.51 -8.83 -1.56
C PRO A 219 27.12 -8.23 -0.20
N ASN A 220 27.02 -6.90 -0.10
CA ASN A 220 26.64 -6.23 1.14
C ASN A 220 25.18 -6.55 1.53
N GLY A 221 24.26 -6.57 0.56
CA GLY A 221 22.87 -6.95 0.84
C GLY A 221 22.73 -8.42 1.24
N MET A 222 23.55 -9.30 0.67
CA MET A 222 23.61 -10.71 1.08
C MET A 222 24.13 -10.87 2.51
N THR A 223 25.09 -10.05 2.96
CA THR A 223 25.50 -10.05 4.38
C THR A 223 24.32 -9.70 5.28
N VAL A 224 23.57 -8.64 4.97
CA VAL A 224 22.37 -8.25 5.73
C VAL A 224 21.32 -9.37 5.73
N LYS A 225 21.01 -9.92 4.54
CA LYS A 225 20.03 -11.01 4.38
C LYS A 225 20.44 -12.25 5.17
N ASN A 226 21.70 -12.67 5.10
CA ASN A 226 22.19 -13.85 5.81
C ASN A 226 22.19 -13.65 7.33
N SER A 227 22.55 -12.47 7.83
CA SER A 227 22.47 -12.17 9.27
C SER A 227 21.03 -12.23 9.79
N LEU A 228 20.06 -11.74 9.01
CA LEU A 228 18.63 -11.86 9.34
C LEU A 228 18.18 -13.32 9.37
N LEU A 229 18.59 -14.11 8.36
CA LEU A 229 18.25 -15.53 8.28
C LEU A 229 18.85 -16.33 9.43
N GLU A 230 20.09 -16.03 9.84
CA GLU A 230 20.71 -16.72 10.97
C GLU A 230 19.98 -16.39 12.28
N TYR A 231 19.62 -15.12 12.50
CA TYR A 231 18.81 -14.74 13.65
C TYR A 231 17.44 -15.42 13.65
N TRP A 232 16.80 -15.53 12.48
CA TRP A 232 15.56 -16.28 12.34
C TRP A 232 15.74 -17.74 12.74
N ARG A 233 16.75 -18.43 12.17
CA ARG A 233 17.01 -19.84 12.48
C ARG A 233 17.26 -20.06 13.97
N GLU A 234 17.99 -19.16 14.62
CA GLU A 234 18.27 -19.23 16.06
C GLU A 234 16.97 -19.22 16.88
N ILE A 235 16.07 -18.28 16.61
CA ILE A 235 14.80 -18.18 17.34
C ILE A 235 13.91 -19.39 17.05
N HIS A 236 13.84 -19.82 15.80
CA HIS A 236 12.93 -20.87 15.36
C HIS A 236 13.34 -22.23 15.92
N ARG A 237 14.64 -22.55 15.92
CA ARG A 237 15.17 -23.76 16.57
C ARG A 237 14.90 -23.79 18.06
N LYS A 238 15.03 -22.64 18.76
CA LYS A 238 14.72 -22.53 20.20
C LYS A 238 13.23 -22.76 20.51
N ASN A 239 12.35 -22.51 19.55
CA ASN A 239 10.90 -22.68 19.68
C ASN A 239 10.38 -23.95 18.98
N GLY A 240 11.24 -24.93 18.70
CA GLY A 240 10.83 -26.25 18.21
C GLY A 240 10.42 -26.32 16.74
N TYR A 241 10.70 -25.29 15.94
CA TYR A 241 10.41 -25.31 14.50
C TYR A 241 11.42 -26.17 13.74
N GLN A 242 10.91 -26.91 12.76
CA GLN A 242 11.68 -27.75 11.86
C GLN A 242 11.80 -27.06 10.50
N GLU A 243 13.02 -26.64 10.14
CA GLU A 243 13.31 -26.01 8.85
C GLU A 243 13.24 -27.05 7.72
N VAL A 244 12.39 -26.82 6.73
CA VAL A 244 12.22 -27.65 5.53
C VAL A 244 12.44 -26.82 4.26
N SER A 245 12.49 -27.48 3.12
CA SER A 245 12.56 -26.83 1.80
C SER A 245 11.67 -27.58 0.82
N THR A 246 10.80 -26.84 0.13
CA THR A 246 9.82 -27.41 -0.81
C THR A 246 10.10 -26.94 -2.25
N PRO A 247 9.74 -27.72 -3.28
CA PRO A 247 10.00 -27.36 -4.68
C PRO A 247 9.37 -26.01 -5.08
N LEU A 248 10.04 -25.29 -5.98
CA LEU A 248 9.52 -24.03 -6.53
C LEU A 248 8.42 -24.23 -7.56
N ILE A 249 8.47 -25.33 -8.31
CA ILE A 249 7.55 -25.63 -9.40
C ILE A 249 6.76 -26.88 -9.00
N MET A 250 5.43 -26.76 -8.96
CA MET A 250 4.53 -27.83 -8.54
C MET A 250 3.34 -27.96 -9.49
N ASN A 251 2.81 -29.17 -9.62
CA ASN A 251 1.73 -29.49 -10.55
C ASN A 251 0.48 -28.65 -10.26
N ARG A 252 -0.23 -28.21 -11.29
CA ARG A 252 -1.47 -27.42 -11.18
C ARG A 252 -2.49 -28.04 -10.21
N ARG A 253 -2.62 -29.38 -10.19
CA ARG A 253 -3.56 -30.10 -9.33
C ARG A 253 -3.41 -29.76 -7.84
N LEU A 254 -2.18 -29.51 -7.38
CA LEU A 254 -1.92 -29.11 -5.99
C LEU A 254 -2.63 -27.79 -5.64
N TRP A 255 -2.61 -26.84 -6.56
CA TRP A 255 -3.23 -25.53 -6.39
C TRP A 255 -4.75 -25.58 -6.50
N GLU A 256 -5.28 -26.51 -7.30
CA GLU A 256 -6.71 -26.80 -7.37
C GLU A 256 -7.21 -27.42 -6.07
N THR A 257 -6.52 -28.46 -5.56
CA THR A 257 -6.87 -29.08 -4.27
C THR A 257 -6.81 -28.08 -3.12
N SER A 258 -5.80 -27.22 -3.09
CA SER A 258 -5.67 -26.21 -2.03
C SER A 258 -6.67 -25.03 -2.15
N GLY A 259 -7.42 -24.92 -3.24
CA GLY A 259 -8.32 -23.78 -3.52
C GLY A 259 -7.64 -22.54 -4.08
N HIS A 260 -6.30 -22.48 -4.07
CA HIS A 260 -5.54 -21.32 -4.56
C HIS A 260 -5.69 -21.09 -6.07
N TRP A 261 -5.99 -22.12 -6.84
CA TRP A 261 -6.21 -21.95 -8.27
C TRP A 261 -7.42 -21.03 -8.55
N ASP A 262 -8.49 -21.16 -7.78
CA ASP A 262 -9.72 -20.40 -8.04
C ASP A 262 -9.57 -18.92 -7.64
N HIS A 263 -8.89 -18.65 -6.53
CA HIS A 263 -8.72 -17.28 -6.01
C HIS A 263 -7.42 -16.58 -6.43
N TYR A 264 -6.39 -17.30 -6.89
CA TYR A 264 -5.03 -16.74 -7.06
C TYR A 264 -4.39 -16.96 -8.44
N LYS A 265 -5.01 -17.71 -9.36
CA LYS A 265 -4.43 -18.03 -10.68
C LYS A 265 -3.91 -16.83 -11.48
N ASP A 266 -4.60 -15.69 -11.42
CA ASP A 266 -4.25 -14.49 -12.19
C ASP A 266 -2.96 -13.84 -11.68
N ASN A 267 -2.59 -14.14 -10.44
CA ASN A 267 -1.38 -13.70 -9.77
C ASN A 267 -0.27 -14.76 -9.75
N MET A 268 -0.42 -15.87 -10.50
CA MET A 268 0.55 -16.97 -10.55
C MET A 268 1.29 -17.01 -11.89
N TYR A 269 2.55 -17.48 -11.85
CA TYR A 269 3.27 -17.87 -13.05
C TYR A 269 3.06 -19.36 -13.33
N SER A 270 2.81 -19.72 -14.57
CA SER A 270 2.68 -21.11 -15.00
C SER A 270 3.63 -21.44 -16.15
N THR A 271 3.97 -22.72 -16.25
CA THR A 271 4.78 -23.32 -17.32
C THR A 271 4.19 -24.69 -17.68
N VAL A 272 4.61 -25.23 -18.82
CA VAL A 272 4.20 -26.57 -19.27
C VAL A 272 5.42 -27.49 -19.21
N ILE A 273 5.26 -28.64 -18.57
CA ILE A 273 6.28 -29.70 -18.47
C ILE A 273 5.57 -31.00 -18.83
N ASP A 274 6.09 -31.73 -19.81
CA ASP A 274 5.55 -33.02 -20.27
C ASP A 274 4.03 -32.98 -20.55
N ASP A 275 3.58 -31.94 -21.27
CA ASP A 275 2.17 -31.65 -21.60
C ASP A 275 1.23 -31.41 -20.41
N GLU A 276 1.76 -31.33 -19.19
CA GLU A 276 1.02 -30.94 -17.99
C GLU A 276 1.35 -29.50 -17.55
N GLN A 277 0.35 -28.84 -16.95
CA GLN A 277 0.52 -27.48 -16.44
C GLN A 277 1.12 -27.50 -15.03
N TYR A 278 2.21 -26.77 -14.86
CA TYR A 278 2.88 -26.55 -13.58
C TYR A 278 2.86 -25.06 -13.24
N CYS A 279 2.87 -24.76 -11.95
CA CYS A 279 2.92 -23.38 -11.47
C CYS A 279 4.15 -23.16 -10.59
N ILE A 280 4.73 -21.97 -10.70
CA ILE A 280 5.72 -21.48 -9.75
C ILE A 280 4.96 -21.09 -8.49
N LYS A 281 5.40 -21.56 -7.32
CA LYS A 281 4.67 -21.37 -6.06
C LYS A 281 4.48 -19.88 -5.70
N PRO A 282 3.25 -19.41 -5.48
CA PRO A 282 2.97 -18.07 -4.94
C PRO A 282 3.02 -18.00 -3.40
N MET A 283 3.10 -19.17 -2.75
CA MET A 283 3.15 -19.38 -1.30
C MET A 283 3.66 -20.79 -0.97
N ASN A 284 4.03 -21.04 0.28
CA ASN A 284 4.66 -22.31 0.68
C ASN A 284 3.68 -23.33 1.29
N CYS A 285 2.46 -22.91 1.65
CA CYS A 285 1.50 -23.69 2.43
C CYS A 285 1.23 -25.09 1.85
N PRO A 286 0.94 -25.24 0.53
CA PRO A 286 0.71 -26.57 -0.04
C PRO A 286 1.94 -27.48 0.03
N GLY A 287 3.15 -26.91 -0.01
CA GLY A 287 4.38 -27.67 0.21
C GLY A 287 4.49 -28.20 1.64
N ALA A 288 4.14 -27.39 2.64
CA ALA A 288 4.15 -27.80 4.05
C ALA A 288 3.11 -28.89 4.34
N VAL A 289 1.94 -28.81 3.72
CA VAL A 289 0.90 -29.86 3.75
C VAL A 289 1.44 -31.19 3.21
N LEU A 290 2.15 -31.16 2.07
CA LEU A 290 2.76 -32.36 1.52
C LEU A 290 3.81 -32.94 2.47
N VAL A 291 4.62 -32.10 3.12
CA VAL A 291 5.58 -32.54 4.16
C VAL A 291 4.87 -33.22 5.32
N TYR A 292 3.77 -32.64 5.83
CA TYR A 292 2.97 -33.28 6.88
C TYR A 292 2.42 -34.63 6.43
N SER A 293 1.91 -34.74 5.21
CA SER A 293 1.30 -35.99 4.69
C SER A 293 2.28 -37.16 4.49
N THR A 294 3.59 -36.94 4.62
CA THR A 294 4.61 -37.97 4.36
C THR A 294 4.54 -39.18 5.29
N GLN A 295 4.02 -39.01 6.50
CA GLN A 295 3.91 -40.06 7.51
C GLN A 295 2.65 -39.88 8.36
N PRO A 296 2.11 -40.96 8.96
CA PRO A 296 1.03 -40.85 9.93
C PRO A 296 1.52 -40.18 11.21
N HIS A 297 0.65 -39.38 11.86
CA HIS A 297 0.96 -38.67 13.10
C HIS A 297 0.03 -39.08 14.24
N SER A 298 0.58 -39.15 15.45
CA SER A 298 -0.17 -39.29 16.70
C SER A 298 -0.50 -37.92 17.29
N TYR A 299 -1.62 -37.81 18.01
CA TYR A 299 -1.98 -36.60 18.77
C TYR A 299 -0.88 -36.13 19.73
N ARG A 300 0.00 -37.03 20.18
CA ARG A 300 1.13 -36.74 21.08
C ARG A 300 2.26 -35.94 20.44
N GLU A 301 2.35 -35.99 19.11
CA GLU A 301 3.37 -35.27 18.34
C GLU A 301 2.94 -33.83 18.06
N LEU A 302 1.64 -33.52 18.20
CA LEU A 302 1.11 -32.18 17.98
C LEU A 302 1.40 -31.27 19.19
N PRO A 303 1.85 -30.02 18.97
CA PRO A 303 1.91 -29.32 17.69
C PRO A 303 3.18 -29.65 16.87
N ILE A 304 3.01 -29.83 15.55
CA ILE A 304 4.12 -29.96 14.60
C ILE A 304 4.35 -28.62 13.93
N CYS A 305 5.54 -28.05 14.13
CA CYS A 305 5.91 -26.73 13.65
C CYS A 305 6.87 -26.82 12.46
N VAL A 306 6.37 -26.68 11.24
CA VAL A 306 7.17 -26.68 10.01
C VAL A 306 7.52 -25.23 9.64
N ALA A 307 8.77 -24.95 9.32
CA ALA A 307 9.18 -23.63 8.86
C ALA A 307 9.97 -23.70 7.56
N GLU A 308 9.78 -22.73 6.67
CA GLU A 308 10.51 -22.65 5.40
C GLU A 308 10.91 -21.20 5.11
N ILE A 309 12.19 -21.00 4.81
CA ILE A 309 12.67 -19.77 4.16
C ILE A 309 12.34 -19.88 2.66
N GLY A 310 11.07 -19.72 2.35
CA GLY A 310 10.49 -20.12 1.08
C GLY A 310 10.51 -19.00 0.05
N THR A 311 11.20 -19.22 -1.06
CA THR A 311 11.15 -18.29 -2.21
C THR A 311 9.88 -18.51 -3.00
N VAL A 312 9.11 -17.44 -3.20
CA VAL A 312 7.80 -17.46 -3.86
C VAL A 312 7.74 -16.41 -4.96
N HIS A 313 6.83 -16.62 -5.92
CA HIS A 313 6.65 -15.75 -7.06
C HIS A 313 5.20 -15.30 -7.21
N ARG A 314 4.99 -13.99 -7.36
CA ARG A 314 3.66 -13.40 -7.61
C ARG A 314 3.70 -12.52 -8.85
N HIS A 315 2.67 -12.64 -9.69
CA HIS A 315 2.53 -11.87 -10.91
C HIS A 315 1.98 -10.48 -10.62
N GLU A 316 2.81 -9.66 -9.98
CA GLU A 316 2.51 -8.25 -9.72
C GLU A 316 2.60 -7.42 -11.00
N LEU A 317 1.65 -6.49 -11.19
CA LEU A 317 1.65 -5.56 -12.32
C LEU A 317 2.90 -4.67 -12.29
N ARG A 318 3.50 -4.40 -13.46
CA ARG A 318 4.74 -3.61 -13.55
C ARG A 318 4.62 -2.23 -12.89
N GLY A 319 3.44 -1.60 -12.99
CA GLY A 319 3.18 -0.28 -12.42
C GLY A 319 3.06 -0.25 -10.89
N THR A 320 2.90 -1.40 -10.24
CA THR A 320 2.78 -1.49 -8.77
C THR A 320 4.09 -1.82 -8.08
N LEU A 321 5.13 -2.20 -8.83
CA LEU A 321 6.44 -2.54 -8.29
C LEU A 321 7.10 -1.33 -7.63
N HIS A 322 7.68 -1.54 -6.44
CA HIS A 322 8.29 -0.46 -5.69
C HIS A 322 9.47 -0.95 -4.85
N GLY A 323 10.68 -0.79 -5.40
CA GLY A 323 11.92 -1.16 -4.73
C GLY A 323 11.84 -2.57 -4.14
N LEU A 324 12.21 -2.73 -2.86
CA LEU A 324 12.06 -3.99 -2.13
C LEU A 324 10.68 -4.14 -1.45
N PHE A 325 9.86 -3.09 -1.38
CA PHE A 325 8.54 -3.17 -0.72
C PHE A 325 7.52 -3.98 -1.51
N ARG A 326 7.58 -3.94 -2.84
CA ARG A 326 6.70 -4.70 -3.73
C ARG A 326 7.48 -5.26 -4.91
N VAL A 327 7.71 -6.57 -4.85
CA VAL A 327 8.53 -7.35 -5.79
C VAL A 327 7.76 -8.58 -6.27
N ARG A 328 8.19 -9.17 -7.38
CA ARG A 328 7.61 -10.38 -7.96
C ARG A 328 8.21 -11.67 -7.43
N CYS A 329 9.45 -11.61 -6.96
CA CYS A 329 10.14 -12.71 -6.31
C CYS A 329 10.62 -12.25 -4.95
N PHE A 330 10.24 -13.00 -3.92
CA PHE A 330 10.62 -12.72 -2.54
C PHE A 330 10.71 -14.01 -1.75
N THR A 331 11.47 -13.94 -0.66
CA THR A 331 11.60 -15.02 0.31
C THR A 331 10.74 -14.70 1.51
N GLN A 332 9.86 -15.62 1.90
CA GLN A 332 9.06 -15.50 3.12
C GLN A 332 9.68 -16.31 4.25
N ASP A 333 9.53 -15.82 5.47
CA ASP A 333 9.98 -16.48 6.69
C ASP A 333 8.89 -17.38 7.28
N ASP A 334 8.37 -18.23 6.41
CA ASP A 334 7.06 -18.88 6.54
C ASP A 334 7.07 -19.99 7.58
N GLY A 335 5.98 -20.11 8.33
CA GLY A 335 5.77 -21.14 9.33
C GLY A 335 4.36 -21.70 9.27
N HIS A 336 4.25 -23.02 9.23
CA HIS A 336 3.00 -23.77 9.19
C HIS A 336 2.96 -24.72 10.38
N LEU A 337 2.05 -24.49 11.31
CA LEU A 337 1.87 -25.34 12.48
C LEU A 337 0.64 -26.21 12.28
N PHE A 338 0.77 -27.50 12.57
CA PHE A 338 -0.34 -28.45 12.60
C PHE A 338 -0.62 -28.78 14.06
N LEU A 339 -1.84 -28.54 14.52
CA LEU A 339 -2.21 -28.68 15.92
C LEU A 339 -3.64 -29.14 16.12
N ARG A 340 -3.98 -29.52 17.35
CA ARG A 340 -5.36 -29.84 17.76
C ARG A 340 -6.14 -28.58 18.15
N LYS A 341 -7.47 -28.67 18.13
CA LYS A 341 -8.35 -27.54 18.48
C LYS A 341 -8.08 -26.95 19.87
N ASP A 342 -7.74 -27.80 20.84
CA ASP A 342 -7.45 -27.40 22.22
C ASP A 342 -6.13 -26.62 22.37
N GLN A 343 -5.23 -26.68 21.39
CA GLN A 343 -3.89 -26.08 21.46
C GLN A 343 -3.82 -24.66 20.85
N ILE A 344 -4.87 -24.20 20.16
CA ILE A 344 -4.88 -22.96 19.36
C ILE A 344 -4.42 -21.75 20.18
N ALA A 345 -5.00 -21.54 21.36
CA ALA A 345 -4.73 -20.34 22.16
C ALA A 345 -3.29 -20.28 22.68
N ASP A 346 -2.73 -21.42 23.08
CA ASP A 346 -1.36 -21.50 23.60
C ASP A 346 -0.33 -21.34 22.48
N GLU A 347 -0.58 -21.91 21.30
CA GLU A 347 0.28 -21.73 20.12
C GLU A 347 0.27 -20.29 19.58
N ILE A 348 -0.90 -19.64 19.51
CA ILE A 348 -0.96 -18.21 19.15
C ILE A 348 -0.16 -17.37 20.14
N THR A 349 -0.28 -17.64 21.44
CA THR A 349 0.47 -16.91 22.48
C THR A 349 1.99 -17.07 22.28
N SER A 350 2.44 -18.28 21.94
CA SER A 350 3.84 -18.57 21.62
C SER A 350 4.33 -17.80 20.38
N ILE A 351 3.54 -17.82 19.30
CA ILE A 351 3.87 -17.09 18.06
C ILE A 351 3.94 -15.58 18.29
N VAL A 352 2.97 -15.00 19.02
CA VAL A 352 2.97 -13.57 19.35
C VAL A 352 4.22 -13.20 20.17
N SER A 353 4.65 -14.07 21.10
CA SER A 353 5.90 -13.87 21.87
C SER A 353 7.14 -13.82 20.96
N ILE A 354 7.22 -14.72 19.98
CA ILE A 354 8.30 -14.73 18.96
C ILE A 354 8.29 -13.42 18.18
N ILE A 355 7.13 -13.02 17.66
CA ILE A 355 6.98 -11.78 16.87
C ILE A 355 7.36 -10.55 17.71
N ASN A 356 6.90 -10.48 18.96
CA ASN A 356 7.23 -9.40 19.87
C ASN A 356 8.73 -9.33 20.18
N GLN A 357 9.38 -10.48 20.41
CA GLN A 357 10.83 -10.55 20.62
C GLN A 357 11.59 -9.99 19.42
N VAL A 358 11.17 -10.36 18.21
CA VAL A 358 11.77 -9.89 16.97
C VAL A 358 11.61 -8.38 16.82
N TYR A 359 10.39 -7.85 16.92
CA TYR A 359 10.13 -6.41 16.72
C TYR A 359 10.79 -5.54 17.78
N THR A 360 10.79 -6.00 19.04
CA THR A 360 11.50 -5.31 20.13
C THR A 360 13.00 -5.23 19.86
N LYS A 361 13.62 -6.30 19.33
CA LYS A 361 15.05 -6.30 19.00
C LYS A 361 15.43 -5.27 17.93
N PHE A 362 14.53 -5.02 16.97
CA PHE A 362 14.73 -4.00 15.94
C PHE A 362 14.29 -2.60 16.38
N GLY A 363 13.57 -2.47 17.49
CA GLY A 363 13.08 -1.19 18.00
C GLY A 363 11.82 -0.69 17.27
N PHE A 364 10.99 -1.60 16.73
CA PHE A 364 9.72 -1.22 16.12
C PHE A 364 8.59 -1.18 17.14
N GLU A 365 7.79 -0.12 17.05
CA GLU A 365 6.45 -0.08 17.63
C GLU A 365 5.46 -0.77 16.68
N TYR A 366 4.47 -1.48 17.22
CA TYR A 366 3.43 -2.11 16.42
C TYR A 366 2.07 -2.05 17.10
N TYR A 367 1.02 -2.20 16.29
CA TYR A 367 -0.34 -2.43 16.75
C TYR A 367 -0.94 -3.61 15.99
N LEU A 368 -2.02 -4.18 16.53
CA LEU A 368 -2.65 -5.38 16.03
C LEU A 368 -3.99 -5.09 15.37
N GLU A 369 -4.23 -5.72 14.23
CA GLU A 369 -5.53 -5.76 13.57
C GLU A 369 -6.03 -7.21 13.54
N LEU A 370 -7.29 -7.43 13.93
CA LEU A 370 -7.97 -8.71 13.76
C LEU A 370 -8.87 -8.61 12.54
N SER A 371 -8.48 -9.30 11.48
CA SER A 371 -9.15 -9.27 10.18
C SER A 371 -10.17 -10.40 10.08
N THR A 372 -11.44 -10.05 9.89
CA THR A 372 -12.58 -11.00 9.90
C THR A 372 -12.98 -11.45 8.50
N ARG A 373 -13.99 -12.33 8.41
CA ARG A 373 -14.39 -13.02 7.18
C ARG A 373 -14.65 -12.09 5.98
N PRO A 374 -13.96 -12.29 4.84
CA PRO A 374 -14.24 -11.56 3.60
C PRO A 374 -15.50 -12.07 2.88
N GLU A 375 -16.01 -11.31 1.92
CA GLU A 375 -17.13 -11.74 1.06
C GLU A 375 -16.80 -13.02 0.28
N ASP A 376 -15.58 -13.09 -0.27
CA ASP A 376 -15.06 -14.26 -0.98
C ASP A 376 -14.31 -15.19 -0.02
N SER A 377 -14.99 -16.19 0.52
CA SER A 377 -14.47 -17.10 1.56
C SER A 377 -14.89 -18.56 1.38
N MET A 378 -14.07 -19.47 1.88
CA MET A 378 -14.29 -20.91 1.97
C MET A 378 -14.67 -21.34 3.39
N GLY A 379 -15.34 -22.48 3.52
CA GLY A 379 -15.70 -23.07 4.81
C GLY A 379 -17.07 -22.69 5.35
N SER A 380 -17.46 -23.36 6.43
CA SER A 380 -18.75 -23.15 7.09
C SER A 380 -18.75 -21.92 7.99
N ASP A 381 -19.93 -21.38 8.29
CA ASP A 381 -20.09 -20.27 9.25
C ASP A 381 -19.58 -20.66 10.64
N GLU A 382 -19.79 -21.92 11.04
CA GLU A 382 -19.33 -22.47 12.32
C GLU A 382 -17.79 -22.51 12.42
N ASP A 383 -17.11 -22.90 11.35
CA ASP A 383 -15.63 -22.91 11.32
C ASP A 383 -15.07 -21.49 11.42
N TRP A 384 -15.69 -20.53 10.73
CA TRP A 384 -15.29 -19.12 10.79
C TRP A 384 -15.51 -18.50 12.17
N GLU A 385 -16.63 -18.82 12.81
CA GLU A 385 -16.91 -18.36 14.17
C GLU A 385 -15.92 -18.97 15.16
N ALA A 386 -15.65 -20.28 15.07
CA ALA A 386 -14.66 -20.96 15.89
C ALA A 386 -13.25 -20.38 15.69
N ALA A 387 -12.86 -20.12 14.45
CA ALA A 387 -11.56 -19.54 14.11
C ALA A 387 -11.41 -18.12 14.67
N THR A 388 -12.44 -17.29 14.48
CA THR A 388 -12.43 -15.89 14.91
C THR A 388 -12.41 -15.80 16.44
N ASN A 389 -13.20 -16.64 17.12
CA ASN A 389 -13.23 -16.70 18.57
C ASN A 389 -11.89 -17.21 19.13
N GLY A 390 -11.27 -18.21 18.49
CA GLY A 390 -9.94 -18.69 18.88
C GLY A 390 -8.87 -17.59 18.85
N LEU A 391 -8.88 -16.72 17.83
CA LEU A 391 -7.98 -15.57 17.76
C LEU A 391 -8.32 -14.50 18.81
N LYS A 392 -9.60 -14.20 19.02
CA LYS A 392 -10.04 -13.24 20.05
C LYS A 392 -9.66 -13.69 21.46
N ASP A 393 -9.87 -14.95 21.78
CA ASP A 393 -9.57 -15.51 23.10
C ASP A 393 -8.07 -15.47 23.39
N ALA A 394 -7.24 -15.76 22.39
CA ALA A 394 -5.79 -15.60 22.49
C ALA A 394 -5.39 -14.14 22.76
N LEU A 395 -5.92 -13.18 21.99
CA LEU A 395 -5.65 -11.75 22.17
C LEU A 395 -6.10 -11.24 23.55
N ASN A 396 -7.28 -11.68 24.00
CA ASN A 396 -7.84 -11.33 25.31
C ASN A 396 -6.99 -11.91 26.46
N LYS A 397 -6.55 -13.16 26.36
CA LYS A 397 -5.68 -13.81 27.35
C LYS A 397 -4.35 -13.07 27.51
N MET A 398 -3.84 -12.49 26.42
CA MET A 398 -2.60 -11.71 26.42
C MET A 398 -2.79 -10.24 26.83
N ASN A 399 -4.02 -9.77 27.00
CA ASN A 399 -4.37 -8.35 27.23
C ASN A 399 -3.74 -7.39 26.21
N LEU A 400 -3.65 -7.80 24.94
CA LEU A 400 -3.12 -6.96 23.88
C LEU A 400 -4.22 -6.12 23.25
N PRO A 401 -4.03 -4.79 23.09
CA PRO A 401 -4.99 -3.96 22.39
C PRO A 401 -4.96 -4.30 20.89
N TYR A 402 -6.15 -4.46 20.29
CA TYR A 402 -6.32 -4.70 18.86
C TYR A 402 -7.52 -3.94 18.32
N THR A 403 -7.50 -3.69 17.02
CA THR A 403 -8.63 -3.13 16.26
C THR A 403 -9.23 -4.21 15.36
N ILE A 404 -10.54 -4.17 15.12
CA ILE A 404 -11.20 -5.11 14.21
C ILE A 404 -11.17 -4.49 12.80
N ASN A 405 -10.69 -5.26 11.83
CA ASN A 405 -10.70 -4.90 10.41
C ASN A 405 -11.71 -5.82 9.69
N GLU A 406 -12.90 -5.30 9.40
CA GLU A 406 -13.98 -6.11 8.87
C GLU A 406 -13.75 -6.49 7.40
N GLY A 407 -13.82 -7.77 7.08
CA GLY A 407 -13.77 -8.26 5.70
C GLY A 407 -12.38 -8.41 5.09
N ASP A 408 -11.30 -8.18 5.85
CA ASP A 408 -9.92 -8.29 5.32
C ASP A 408 -9.24 -9.63 5.60
N GLY A 409 -9.92 -10.62 6.19
CA GLY A 409 -9.38 -11.98 6.38
C GLY A 409 -9.02 -12.65 5.05
N ALA A 410 -8.18 -13.69 5.04
CA ALA A 410 -7.99 -14.43 3.77
C ALA A 410 -9.15 -15.40 3.55
N PHE A 411 -9.27 -15.87 2.31
CA PHE A 411 -10.39 -16.72 1.90
C PHE A 411 -10.55 -18.01 2.73
N TYR A 412 -9.48 -18.52 3.34
CA TYR A 412 -9.49 -19.75 4.15
C TYR A 412 -9.52 -19.54 5.68
N GLY A 413 -9.54 -18.28 6.17
CA GLY A 413 -9.70 -18.03 7.60
C GLY A 413 -9.26 -16.63 8.09
N PRO A 414 -9.61 -16.30 9.34
CA PRO A 414 -9.30 -15.01 9.96
C PRO A 414 -7.80 -14.91 10.29
N LYS A 415 -7.31 -13.67 10.45
CA LYS A 415 -5.90 -13.41 10.71
C LYS A 415 -5.70 -12.26 11.71
N ILE A 416 -4.60 -12.33 12.45
CA ILE A 416 -4.05 -11.25 13.25
C ILE A 416 -2.90 -10.65 12.45
N ASP A 417 -3.02 -9.39 12.10
CA ASP A 417 -2.02 -8.63 11.36
C ASP A 417 -1.24 -7.70 12.29
N PHE A 418 0.08 -7.71 12.14
CA PHE A 418 1.00 -6.88 12.91
C PHE A 418 1.48 -5.73 12.04
N HIS A 419 1.05 -4.53 12.40
CA HIS A 419 1.37 -3.30 11.68
C HIS A 419 2.52 -2.58 12.36
N LEU A 420 3.71 -2.64 11.74
CA LEU A 420 4.92 -1.95 12.20
C LEU A 420 4.82 -0.46 11.87
N LYS A 421 5.09 0.40 12.85
CA LYS A 421 5.27 1.83 12.62
C LYS A 421 6.74 2.15 12.39
N ASP A 422 7.05 2.70 11.22
CA ASP A 422 8.41 3.14 10.92
C ASP A 422 8.74 4.52 11.52
N CYS A 423 10.00 4.93 11.39
CA CYS A 423 10.48 6.22 11.91
C CYS A 423 9.85 7.46 11.24
N LEU A 424 9.16 7.29 10.11
CA LEU A 424 8.44 8.33 9.38
C LEU A 424 6.94 8.31 9.69
N GLY A 425 6.50 7.43 10.61
CA GLY A 425 5.11 7.27 11.01
C GLY A 425 4.25 6.49 10.03
N ARG A 426 4.82 5.85 9.00
CA ARG A 426 4.08 4.96 8.09
C ARG A 426 3.92 3.59 8.73
N THR A 427 2.83 2.91 8.39
CA THR A 427 2.51 1.59 8.91
C THR A 427 2.76 0.51 7.84
N TRP A 428 3.37 -0.59 8.26
CA TRP A 428 3.72 -1.72 7.39
C TRP A 428 3.25 -3.02 8.02
N GLN A 429 2.27 -3.67 7.40
CA GLN A 429 1.89 -5.04 7.76
C GLN A 429 3.06 -5.98 7.43
N CYS A 430 3.62 -6.65 8.45
CA CYS A 430 4.75 -7.57 8.29
C CYS A 430 4.42 -8.95 8.85
N GLY A 431 4.18 -9.02 10.16
CA GLY A 431 3.81 -10.26 10.82
C GLY A 431 2.34 -10.55 10.61
N THR A 432 2.01 -11.82 10.45
CA THR A 432 0.65 -12.29 10.34
C THR A 432 0.54 -13.64 11.02
N ILE A 433 -0.56 -13.88 11.72
CA ILE A 433 -0.96 -15.19 12.24
C ILE A 433 -2.33 -15.48 11.66
N GLN A 434 -2.47 -16.57 10.94
CA GLN A 434 -3.71 -16.93 10.27
C GLN A 434 -4.11 -18.35 10.61
N LEU A 435 -5.38 -18.50 10.97
CA LEU A 435 -5.94 -19.77 11.39
C LEU A 435 -6.75 -20.38 10.25
N ASP A 436 -6.39 -21.59 9.83
CA ASP A 436 -6.92 -22.26 8.65
C ASP A 436 -7.48 -23.64 9.00
N PHE A 437 -8.77 -23.78 8.77
CA PHE A 437 -9.52 -25.02 8.95
C PHE A 437 -9.74 -25.77 7.63
N GLN A 438 -9.58 -25.10 6.49
CA GLN A 438 -9.96 -25.60 5.18
C GLN A 438 -8.85 -26.41 4.54
N MET A 439 -7.61 -25.95 4.59
CA MET A 439 -6.51 -26.63 3.89
C MET A 439 -6.26 -28.05 4.42
N PRO A 440 -6.26 -28.32 5.75
CA PRO A 440 -6.18 -29.69 6.24
C PRO A 440 -7.32 -30.60 5.75
N LEU A 441 -8.54 -30.07 5.63
CA LEU A 441 -9.69 -30.82 5.11
C LEU A 441 -9.57 -31.11 3.62
N ASN A 442 -9.18 -30.12 2.83
CA ASN A 442 -9.03 -30.24 1.38
C ASN A 442 -8.00 -31.32 0.98
N PHE A 443 -6.99 -31.52 1.83
CA PHE A 443 -5.94 -32.53 1.63
C PHE A 443 -6.15 -33.81 2.42
N ASP A 444 -7.29 -33.97 3.11
CA ASP A 444 -7.59 -35.13 3.97
C ASP A 444 -6.46 -35.44 4.97
N LEU A 445 -5.88 -34.38 5.56
CA LEU A 445 -4.83 -34.54 6.56
C LEU A 445 -5.42 -35.09 7.85
N THR A 446 -4.82 -36.14 8.40
CA THR A 446 -5.31 -36.77 9.63
C THR A 446 -4.20 -37.04 10.64
N TYR A 447 -4.56 -37.01 11.92
CA TYR A 447 -3.79 -37.60 13.02
C TYR A 447 -4.67 -38.60 13.80
N VAL A 448 -4.04 -39.49 14.56
CA VAL A 448 -4.74 -40.45 15.43
C VAL A 448 -4.85 -39.89 16.85
N ASP A 449 -6.08 -39.81 17.38
CA ASP A 449 -6.37 -39.28 18.71
C ASP A 449 -6.19 -40.30 19.85
N GLU A 450 -6.57 -39.92 21.07
CA GLU A 450 -6.47 -40.76 22.27
C GLU A 450 -7.35 -42.02 22.22
N ASN A 451 -8.38 -42.02 21.39
CA ASN A 451 -9.35 -43.08 21.23
C ASN A 451 -9.10 -43.96 20.00
N ASP A 452 -7.95 -43.77 19.32
CA ASP A 452 -7.59 -44.43 18.05
C ASP A 452 -8.48 -43.98 16.87
N ASP A 453 -9.19 -42.85 17.00
CA ASP A 453 -9.99 -42.26 15.94
C ASP A 453 -9.15 -41.30 15.09
N ARG A 454 -9.46 -41.23 13.78
CA ARG A 454 -8.82 -40.28 12.86
C ARG A 454 -9.49 -38.91 12.97
N GLN A 455 -8.70 -37.89 13.25
CA GLN A 455 -9.13 -36.50 13.36
C GLN A 455 -8.33 -35.62 12.40
N HIS A 456 -8.92 -34.51 11.98
CA HIS A 456 -8.22 -33.50 11.16
C HIS A 456 -7.49 -32.49 12.04
N PRO A 457 -6.21 -32.18 11.76
CA PRO A 457 -5.51 -31.09 12.43
C PRO A 457 -6.03 -29.73 11.94
N ILE A 458 -5.80 -28.70 12.73
CA ILE A 458 -5.93 -27.30 12.32
C ILE A 458 -4.55 -26.80 11.92
N MET A 459 -4.50 -25.91 10.93
CA MET A 459 -3.28 -25.29 10.48
C MET A 459 -3.21 -23.82 10.90
N ILE A 460 -2.06 -23.39 11.44
CA ILE A 460 -1.73 -21.98 11.61
C ILE A 460 -0.66 -21.62 10.59
N HIS A 461 -0.94 -20.64 9.75
CA HIS A 461 0.04 -19.98 8.92
C HIS A 461 0.58 -18.78 9.68
N ARG A 462 1.90 -18.58 9.67
CA ARG A 462 2.47 -17.41 10.29
C ARG A 462 3.74 -16.94 9.60
N VAL A 463 3.97 -15.65 9.69
CA VAL A 463 5.21 -14.99 9.28
C VAL A 463 5.61 -13.98 10.35
N CYS A 464 6.90 -13.77 10.54
CA CYS A 464 7.40 -12.80 11.51
C CYS A 464 7.96 -11.55 10.80
N PHE A 465 8.85 -11.75 9.83
CA PHE A 465 9.31 -10.67 8.94
C PHE A 465 8.32 -10.39 7.81
N GLY A 466 7.59 -11.42 7.38
CA GLY A 466 6.84 -11.40 6.12
C GLY A 466 7.77 -11.70 4.96
N SER A 467 7.82 -10.79 3.97
CA SER A 467 8.87 -10.84 2.94
C SER A 467 10.18 -10.30 3.51
N ILE A 468 11.25 -11.07 3.38
CA ILE A 468 12.59 -10.68 3.79
C ILE A 468 13.07 -9.46 3.00
N GLU A 469 12.76 -9.39 1.70
CA GLU A 469 13.03 -8.24 0.85
C GLU A 469 12.36 -6.99 1.41
N ARG A 470 11.04 -7.05 1.66
CA ARG A 470 10.28 -5.95 2.24
C ARG A 470 10.86 -5.54 3.59
N PHE A 471 11.19 -6.51 4.44
CA PHE A 471 11.75 -6.26 5.77
C PHE A 471 13.12 -5.59 5.70
N ILE A 472 14.02 -6.02 4.80
CA ILE A 472 15.29 -5.34 4.55
C ILE A 472 15.05 -3.90 4.10
N GLY A 473 14.10 -3.67 3.19
CA GLY A 473 13.69 -2.32 2.80
C GLY A 473 13.30 -1.48 4.02
N ILE A 474 12.44 -2.00 4.90
CA ILE A 474 11.96 -1.28 6.09
C ILE A 474 13.12 -0.97 7.03
N LEU A 475 14.03 -1.93 7.27
CA LEU A 475 15.21 -1.75 8.11
C LEU A 475 16.17 -0.69 7.53
N THR A 476 16.38 -0.69 6.21
CA THR A 476 17.21 0.31 5.54
C THR A 476 16.68 1.73 5.78
N GLU A 477 15.36 1.94 5.64
CA GLU A 477 14.76 3.26 5.85
C GLU A 477 14.71 3.65 7.34
N HIS A 478 14.37 2.68 8.21
CA HIS A 478 14.28 2.87 9.65
C HIS A 478 15.62 3.32 10.25
N TYR A 479 16.72 2.66 9.87
CA TYR A 479 18.07 3.02 10.33
C TYR A 479 18.77 4.07 9.46
N ALA A 480 18.15 4.54 8.38
CA ALA A 480 18.79 5.42 7.39
C ALA A 480 20.15 4.87 6.91
N GLY A 481 20.23 3.56 6.67
CA GLY A 481 21.45 2.84 6.26
C GLY A 481 22.46 2.54 7.38
N LYS A 482 22.23 3.04 8.61
CA LYS A 482 23.13 2.81 9.76
C LYS A 482 22.71 1.57 10.54
N PHE A 483 22.88 0.40 9.95
CA PHE A 483 22.49 -0.86 10.57
C PHE A 483 23.16 -1.09 11.93
N PRO A 484 22.50 -1.80 12.86
CA PRO A 484 23.14 -2.32 14.07
C PRO A 484 24.36 -3.18 13.71
N VAL A 485 25.36 -3.22 14.60
CA VAL A 485 26.65 -3.92 14.35
C VAL A 485 26.49 -5.36 13.85
N TRP A 486 25.52 -6.11 14.39
CA TRP A 486 25.29 -7.51 14.01
C TRP A 486 24.66 -7.69 12.62
N LEU A 487 24.07 -6.63 12.07
CA LEU A 487 23.49 -6.58 10.71
C LEU A 487 24.37 -5.81 9.72
N SER A 488 25.32 -5.00 10.21
CA SER A 488 26.10 -4.11 9.35
C SER A 488 26.90 -4.92 8.33
N PRO A 489 26.80 -4.58 7.03
CA PRO A 489 27.60 -5.24 6.00
C PRO A 489 29.06 -4.75 5.96
N VAL A 490 29.38 -3.67 6.70
CA VAL A 490 30.69 -3.02 6.76
C VAL A 490 31.11 -2.82 8.22
#